data_AF-T1EKC1-F1
#
_entry.id   AF-T1EKC1-F1
#
_cell.length_a   1.000
_cell.length_b   1.000
_cell.length_c   1.000
_cell.angle_alpha   90.00
_cell.angle_beta   90.00
_cell.angle_gamma   90.00
#
_symmetry.space_group_name_H-M   'P 1'
#
loop_
_entity.id
_entity.type
_entity.pdbx_description
1 polymer ?
#
loop_
_entity_poly.entity_id
_entity_poly.type
_entity_poly.pdbx_seq_one_letter_code
_entity_poly.pdbx_strand_id
1 'polypeptide(L)' 'KFQAWTLKNYGESGKTKTVTRNKYRKIVNILKGCDSLSGENSKLRFWVKAKGFMLG' A
#
# COMPACT_ATOMS: atom_id res chain seq x y z
N LYS A 1 27.51 0.56 -0.02
CA LYS A 1 26.49 1.33 -0.78
C LYS A 1 25.26 0.45 -1.13
N PHE A 2 24.47 0.04 -0.13
CA PHE A 2 23.23 -0.73 -0.34
C PHE A 2 21.98 0.06 0.07
N GLN A 3 22.09 0.84 1.15
CA GLN A 3 20.99 1.64 1.72
C GLN A 3 20.27 2.55 0.70
N ALA A 4 21.00 3.28 -0.15
CA ALA A 4 20.39 4.15 -1.17
C ALA A 4 19.61 3.35 -2.24
N TRP A 5 20.14 2.21 -2.67
CA TRP A 5 19.45 1.31 -3.60
C TRP A 5 18.23 0.68 -2.94
N THR A 6 18.34 0.26 -1.68
CA THR A 6 17.22 -0.29 -0.91
C THR A 6 16.11 0.75 -0.73
N LEU A 7 16.43 2.00 -0.36
CA LEU A 7 15.44 3.07 -0.23
C LEU A 7 14.78 3.40 -1.57
N LYS A 8 15.54 3.37 -2.67
CA LYS A 8 14.99 3.60 -4.02
C LYS A 8 14.00 2.50 -4.45
N ASN A 9 14.32 1.23 -4.16
CA ASN A 9 13.54 0.09 -4.66
C ASN A 9 12.46 -0.40 -3.67
N TYR A 10 12.66 -0.21 -2.37
CA TYR A 10 11.81 -0.72 -1.29
C TYR A 10 11.22 0.39 -0.40
N GLY A 11 11.61 1.66 -0.61
CA GLY A 11 11.05 2.79 0.11
C GLY A 11 9.65 3.19 -0.36
N GLU A 12 9.10 4.23 0.26
CA GLU A 12 7.71 4.67 0.09
C GLU A 12 7.34 5.09 -1.34
N SER A 13 8.31 5.55 -2.14
CA SER A 13 8.11 5.95 -3.55
C SER A 13 8.31 4.81 -4.55
N GLY A 14 8.80 3.65 -4.09
CA GLY A 14 9.07 2.51 -4.96
C GLY A 14 7.80 1.81 -5.42
N LYS A 15 7.76 1.36 -6.69
CA LYS A 15 6.69 0.51 -7.24
C LYS A 15 6.92 -0.96 -6.86
N THR A 16 6.85 -1.23 -5.57
CA THR A 16 7.21 -2.51 -4.93
C THR A 16 5.98 -3.17 -4.31
N LYS A 17 6.00 -4.51 -4.20
CA LYS A 17 4.96 -5.29 -3.50
C LYS A 17 5.07 -5.21 -1.97
N THR A 18 6.11 -4.56 -1.45
CA THR A 18 6.33 -4.36 -0.01
C THR A 18 5.26 -3.43 0.54
N VAL A 19 4.69 -3.81 1.68
CA VAL A 19 3.79 -2.98 2.44
C VAL A 19 4.63 -2.04 3.29
N THR A 20 4.85 -0.84 2.77
CA THR A 20 5.53 0.25 3.48
C THR A 20 4.59 0.89 4.50
N ARG A 21 5.08 1.85 5.31
CA ARG A 21 4.25 2.46 6.36
C ARG A 21 3.10 3.26 5.76
N ASN A 22 3.33 3.98 4.66
CA ASN A 22 2.26 4.72 4.00
C ASN A 22 1.26 3.77 3.32
N LYS A 23 1.75 2.70 2.69
CA LYS A 23 0.87 1.69 2.08
C LYS A 23 0.01 1.00 3.14
N TYR A 24 0.56 0.69 4.31
CA TYR A 24 -0.21 0.18 5.45
C TYR A 24 -1.34 1.13 5.84
N ARG A 25 -1.07 2.44 6.00
CA ARG A 25 -2.12 3.43 6.32
C ARG A 25 -3.25 3.44 5.29
N LYS A 26 -2.91 3.38 4.00
CA LYS A 26 -3.91 3.26 2.92
C LYS A 26 -4.71 1.96 3.02
N ILE A 27 -4.05 0.82 3.28
CA ILE A 27 -4.74 -0.46 3.47
C ILE A 27 -5.74 -0.36 4.64
N VAL A 28 -5.33 0.21 5.77
CA VAL A 28 -6.21 0.41 6.93
C VAL A 28 -7.39 1.31 6.58
N ASN A 29 -7.17 2.41 5.85
CA ASN A 29 -8.25 3.31 5.43
C ASN A 29 -9.24 2.60 4.47
N ILE A 30 -8.72 1.78 3.54
CA ILE A 30 -9.54 0.92 2.66
C ILE A 30 -10.39 -0.04 3.48
N LEU A 31 -9.80 -0.73 4.47
CA LEU A 31 -10.50 -1.71 5.30
C LEU A 31 -11.55 -1.05 6.21
N LYS A 32 -11.31 0.19 6.65
CA LYS A 32 -12.27 1.00 7.42
C LYS A 32 -13.37 1.62 6.55
N GLY A 33 -13.27 1.55 5.23
CA GLY A 33 -14.20 2.22 4.32
C GLY A 33 -14.06 3.75 4.26
N CYS A 34 -12.98 4.31 4.82
CA CYS A 34 -12.71 5.75 4.80
C CYS A 34 -12.00 6.22 3.53
N ASP A 35 -11.54 5.31 2.66
CA ASP A 35 -10.92 5.68 1.40
C ASP A 35 -11.95 6.28 0.44
N SER A 36 -11.65 7.48 -0.05
CA SER A 36 -12.45 8.11 -1.09
C SER A 36 -12.40 7.25 -2.35
N LEU A 37 -13.53 7.13 -3.06
CA LEU A 37 -13.68 6.40 -4.33
C LEU A 37 -12.83 6.97 -5.50
N SER A 38 -11.86 7.84 -5.19
CA SER A 38 -10.93 8.40 -6.15
C SER A 38 -10.19 7.27 -6.87
N GLY A 39 -10.17 7.35 -8.20
CA GLY A 39 -9.60 6.32 -9.07
C GLY A 39 -8.13 6.01 -8.79
N GLU A 40 -7.40 6.93 -8.13
CA GLU A 40 -5.98 6.81 -7.82
C GLU A 40 -5.61 5.55 -7.00
N ASN A 41 -6.49 5.07 -6.11
CA ASN A 41 -6.23 3.91 -5.26
C ASN A 41 -6.86 2.60 -5.79
N SER A 42 -7.44 2.58 -7.00
CA SER A 42 -8.20 1.43 -7.52
C SER A 42 -7.42 0.11 -7.55
N LYS A 43 -6.17 0.13 -8.02
CA LYS A 43 -5.30 -1.06 -8.05
C LYS A 43 -4.97 -1.57 -6.65
N LEU A 44 -4.70 -0.67 -5.73
CA LEU A 44 -4.43 -1.01 -4.34
C LEU A 44 -5.67 -1.64 -3.70
N ARG A 45 -6.85 -1.05 -3.91
CA ARG A 45 -8.12 -1.57 -3.40
C ARG A 45 -8.43 -2.97 -3.92
N PHE A 46 -8.21 -3.19 -5.23
CA PHE A 46 -8.36 -4.52 -5.83
C PHE A 46 -7.41 -5.52 -5.18
N TRP A 47 -6.13 -5.17 -5.04
CA TRP A 47 -5.12 -6.04 -4.43
C TRP A 47 -5.44 -6.36 -2.95
N VAL A 48 -5.88 -5.37 -2.18
CA VAL A 48 -6.29 -5.53 -0.77
C VAL A 48 -7.44 -6.53 -0.66
N LYS A 49 -8.49 -6.35 -1.49
CA LYS A 49 -9.63 -7.27 -1.53
C LYS A 49 -9.22 -8.69 -1.97
N ALA A 50 -8.42 -8.80 -3.03
CA ALA A 50 -7.96 -10.09 -3.56
C ALA A 50 -7.06 -10.87 -2.59
N LYS A 51 -6.33 -10.17 -1.71
CA LYS A 51 -5.48 -10.79 -0.70
C LYS A 51 -6.21 -11.12 0.61
N GLY A 52 -7.44 -10.67 0.79
CA GLY A 52 -8.22 -10.97 1.99
C GLY A 52 -7.62 -10.34 3.26
N PHE A 53 -7.05 -9.13 3.17
CA PHE A 53 -6.59 -8.44 4.37
C PHE A 53 -7.76 -8.19 5.32
N MET A 54 -7.50 -8.37 6.61
CA MET A 54 -8.43 -8.10 7.69
C MET A 54 -7.70 -7.28 8.76
N LEU A 55 -8.44 -6.44 9.49
CA LEU A 55 -7.93 -5.80 10.70
C LEU A 55 -8.07 -6.84 11.81
N GLY A 56 -6.94 -7.23 12.40
CA GLY A 56 -6.87 -8.06 13.60
C GLY A 56 -6.69 -7.20 14.84
#